data_AF-A0A9X3PRN5-F1
#
_entry.id   AF-A0A9X3PRN5-F1
#
_cell.length_a   1.000
_cell.length_b   1.000
_cell.length_c   1.000
_cell.angle_alpha   90.00
_cell.angle_beta   90.00
_cell.angle_gamma   90.00
#
_symmetry.space_group_name_H-M   'P 1'
#
loop_
_entity.id
_entity.type
_entity.pdbx_description
1 polymer ?
#
loop_
_entity_poly.entity_id
_entity_poly.type
_entity_poly.pdbx_seq_one_letter_code
_entity_poly.pdbx_strand_id
1 'polypeptide(L)' 'MPLSPYSWVVWNYVWRPPATGRHTIVVLAMDKRGVRQDAEPGRAFPDGASGLHEVTVKVAV' A
#
# COMPACT_ATOMS: atom_id res chain seq x y z
N MET A 1 -4.68 17.40 1.37
CA MET A 1 -5.98 16.77 1.72
C MET A 1 -6.60 16.20 0.46
N PRO A 2 -7.44 15.15 0.52
CA PRO A 2 -8.08 14.58 -0.67
C PRO A 2 -8.88 15.65 -1.40
N LEU A 3 -8.90 15.60 -2.74
CA LEU A 3 -9.72 16.51 -3.55
C LEU A 3 -11.23 16.25 -3.37
N SER A 4 -11.59 15.02 -2.97
CA SER A 4 -12.95 14.54 -2.70
C SER A 4 -12.89 13.25 -1.86
N PRO A 5 -13.93 12.92 -1.06
CA PRO A 5 -14.05 11.61 -0.42
C PRO A 5 -14.13 10.43 -1.42
N TYR A 6 -14.42 10.69 -2.69
CA TYR A 6 -14.47 9.68 -3.76
C TYR A 6 -13.22 9.67 -4.64
N SER A 7 -12.26 10.56 -4.36
CA SER A 7 -10.98 10.61 -5.08
C SER A 7 -9.90 9.87 -4.32
N TRP A 8 -8.89 9.41 -5.05
CA TRP A 8 -7.73 8.76 -4.49
C TRP A 8 -6.87 9.78 -3.72
N VAL A 9 -6.24 9.32 -2.64
CA VAL A 9 -5.25 10.11 -1.90
C VAL A 9 -3.87 9.69 -2.36
N VAL A 10 -3.18 10.59 -3.05
CA VAL A 10 -1.75 10.41 -3.33
C VAL A 10 -0.99 10.57 -2.03
N TRP A 11 -0.15 9.59 -1.71
CA TRP A 11 0.70 9.60 -0.53
C TRP A 11 2.15 9.30 -0.94
N ASN A 12 3.09 9.76 -0.12
CA ASN A 12 4.51 9.49 -0.28
C ASN A 12 5.12 9.19 1.09
N TYR A 13 6.08 8.29 1.14
CA TYR A 13 6.81 7.94 2.35
C TYR A 13 8.30 7.82 2.04
N VAL A 14 9.13 8.58 2.76
CA VAL A 14 10.59 8.47 2.66
C VAL A 14 11.03 7.25 3.45
N TRP A 15 11.15 6.12 2.75
CA TRP A 15 11.65 4.89 3.34
C TRP A 15 13.18 4.90 3.45
N ARG A 16 13.69 4.57 4.65
CA ARG A 16 15.11 4.34 4.92
C ARG A 16 15.31 2.86 5.22
N PRO A 17 15.95 2.08 4.33
CA PRO A 17 16.13 0.65 4.57
C PRO A 17 17.00 0.42 5.81
N PRO A 18 16.62 -0.49 6.72
CA PRO A 18 17.38 -0.75 7.93
C PRO A 18 18.71 -1.48 7.66
N ALA A 19 18.83 -2.15 6.50
CA ALA A 19 20.03 -2.85 6.05
C ALA A 19 20.01 -3.01 4.53
N THR A 20 21.16 -3.35 3.94
CA THR A 20 21.22 -3.85 2.56
C THR A 20 20.56 -5.22 2.45
N GLY A 21 20.09 -5.60 1.27
CA GLY A 21 19.45 -6.89 1.02
C GLY A 21 18.02 -6.77 0.47
N ARG A 22 17.27 -7.86 0.56
CA ARG A 22 15.91 -7.95 0.03
C ARG A 22 14.90 -7.48 1.08
N HIS A 23 14.03 -6.56 0.69
CA HIS A 23 12.96 -6.03 1.53
C HIS A 23 11.61 -6.16 0.83
N THR A 24 10.59 -6.57 1.57
CA THR A 24 9.20 -6.50 1.13
C THR A 24 8.56 -5.27 1.75
N ILE A 25 8.12 -4.33 0.91
CA ILE A 25 7.39 -3.13 1.32
C ILE A 25 5.91 -3.41 1.09
N VAL A 26 5.11 -3.26 2.15
CA VAL A 26 3.67 -3.48 2.13
C VAL A 26 2.97 -2.16 2.44
N VAL A 27 1.90 -1.86 1.72
CA VAL A 27 1.11 -0.64 1.91
C VAL A 27 -0.31 -0.97 2.32
N LEU A 28 -0.81 -0.22 3.31
CA LEU A 28 -2.13 -0.35 3.92
C LEU A 28 -2.81 1.03 3.88
N ALA A 29 -4.07 1.05 3.45
CA ALA A 29 -4.97 2.17 3.67
C ALA A 29 -5.98 1.88 4.80
N MET A 30 -6.40 2.95 5.48
CA MET A 30 -7.51 2.93 6.44
C MET A 30 -8.55 3.97 6.02
N ASP A 31 -9.83 3.60 6.03
CA ASP A 31 -10.92 4.54 5.74
C ASP A 31 -11.15 5.50 6.92
N LYS A 32 -12.00 6.51 6.72
CA LYS A 32 -12.31 7.51 7.78
C LYS A 32 -13.02 6.91 9.00
N ARG A 33 -13.54 5.69 8.90
CA ARG A 33 -14.17 4.94 9.99
C ARG A 33 -13.17 4.01 10.70
N GLY A 34 -11.91 4.00 10.27
CA GLY A 34 -10.85 3.16 10.83
C GLY A 34 -10.83 1.73 10.26
N VAL A 35 -11.59 1.46 9.19
CA VAL A 35 -11.61 0.13 8.55
C VAL A 35 -10.33 -0.05 7.73
N ARG A 36 -9.60 -1.13 8.00
CA ARG A 36 -8.38 -1.53 7.28
C ARG A 36 -8.73 -2.35 6.04
N GLN A 37 -7.84 -2.33 5.05
CA GLN A 37 -7.89 -3.29 3.94
C GLN A 37 -7.71 -4.73 4.44
N ASP A 38 -8.30 -5.67 3.71
CA ASP A 38 -8.06 -7.10 3.92
C ASP A 38 -6.59 -7.44 3.63
N ALA A 39 -6.05 -8.44 4.33
CA ALA A 39 -4.67 -8.89 4.14
C ALA A 39 -4.50 -9.73 2.87
N GLU A 40 -5.55 -10.43 2.45
CA GLU A 40 -5.52 -11.30 1.28
C GLU A 40 -5.75 -10.49 -0.01
N PRO A 41 -4.95 -10.73 -1.07
CA PRO A 41 -5.16 -10.08 -2.36
C PRO A 41 -6.47 -10.57 -2.99
N GLY A 42 -7.37 -9.63 -3.27
CA GLY A 42 -8.59 -9.87 -4.02
C GLY A 42 -8.36 -9.78 -5.52
N ARG A 43 -9.20 -10.47 -6.31
CA ARG A 43 -9.16 -10.33 -7.77
C ARG A 43 -9.59 -8.93 -8.18
N ALA A 44 -8.89 -8.37 -9.17
CA ALA A 44 -9.17 -7.02 -9.65
C ALA A 44 -10.51 -6.84 -10.38
N PHE A 45 -11.13 -7.93 -10.84
CA PHE A 45 -12.39 -7.90 -11.57
C PHE A 45 -13.49 -8.65 -10.81
N PRO A 46 -14.74 -8.13 -10.79
CA PRO A 46 -15.19 -6.85 -11.33
C PRO A 46 -15.01 -5.67 -10.36
N ASP A 47 -14.79 -5.96 -9.08
CA ASP A 47 -14.95 -5.00 -7.98
C ASP A 47 -13.71 -4.12 -7.72
N GLY A 48 -12.67 -4.25 -8.55
CA GLY A 48 -11.38 -3.60 -8.36
C GLY A 48 -10.40 -4.44 -7.53
N ALA A 49 -9.11 -4.12 -7.61
CA ALA A 49 -8.08 -4.84 -6.85
C ALA A 49 -8.17 -4.46 -5.36
N SER A 50 -8.45 -5.44 -4.50
CA SER A 50 -8.42 -5.32 -3.05
C SER A 50 -7.26 -6.12 -2.45
N GLY A 51 -7.04 -5.96 -1.14
CA GLY A 51 -5.90 -6.55 -0.45
C GLY A 51 -4.70 -5.63 -0.33
N LEU A 52 -3.69 -6.08 0.43
CA LEU A 52 -2.44 -5.34 0.60
C LEU A 52 -1.61 -5.41 -0.69
N HIS A 53 -1.12 -4.25 -1.13
CA HIS A 53 -0.17 -4.19 -2.23
C HIS A 53 1.25 -4.36 -1.66
N GLU A 54 2.03 -5.24 -2.28
CA GLU A 54 3.39 -5.55 -1.87
C GLU A 54 4.38 -5.35 -3.02
N VAL A 55 5.53 -4.75 -2.72
CA VAL A 55 6.66 -4.66 -3.65
C VAL A 55 7.90 -5.22 -2.98
N THR A 56 8.59 -6.14 -3.67
CA THR A 56 9.90 -6.64 -3.25
C THR A 56 11.00 -5.84 -3.93
N VAL A 57 11.90 -5.25 -3.14
CA VAL A 57 13.06 -4.50 -3.62
C VAL A 57 14.36 -5.11 -3.11
N LYS A 58 15.46 -4.86 -3.81
CA LYS A 58 16.81 -5.22 -3.38
C LYS A 58 17.64 -3.94 -3.18
N VAL A 59 18.11 -3.71 -1.97
CA VAL A 59 18.98 -2.59 -1.61
C VAL A 59 20.43 -3.06 -1.68
N ALA A 60 21.21 -2.44 -2.56
CA ALA A 60 22.65 -2.67 -2.66
C ALA A 60 23.42 -1.71 -1.73
N VAL A 61 24.71 -2.01 -1.53
CA VAL A 61 25.68 -1.12 -0.86
C VAL A 61 26.03 0.03 -1.79
#